data_AF-A0A7S2F908-F1
#
_entry.id   AF-A0A7S2F908-F1
#
_cell.length_a   1.000
_cell.length_b   1.000
_cell.length_c   1.000
_cell.angle_alpha   90.00
_cell.angle_beta   90.00
_cell.angle_gamma   90.00
#
_symmetry.space_group_name_H-M   'P 1'
#
loop_
_entity.id
_entity.type
_entity.pdbx_description
1 polymer ?
#
loop_
_entity_poly.entity_id
_entity_poly.type
_entity_poly.pdbx_seq_one_letter_code
_entity_poly.pdbx_strand_id
1 'polypeptide(L)'
;DVITHPMDLRTMRRNLASGRYDFELSEFKKDLLLLCNNAIYVNQKGTIYHTTAWLLRIVGLKLLGKLESLVDEARRDKDIYSSWMPPHSIEANLIRHKGNEDAFYMHLAMKRCSAALQEYMQ
;
A
#
# COMPACT_ATOMS: atom_id res chain seq x y z
N ASP A 1 10.60 26.73 -6.39
CA ASP A 1 9.85 25.66 -7.06
C ASP A 1 8.43 25.56 -6.56
N VAL A 2 7.50 25.22 -7.46
CA VAL A 2 6.04 25.13 -7.19
C VAL A 2 5.68 23.87 -6.39
N ILE A 3 6.42 22.76 -6.56
CA ILE A 3 6.27 21.53 -5.79
C ILE A 3 7.51 21.31 -4.92
N THR A 4 7.32 21.23 -3.60
CA THR A 4 8.41 21.09 -2.62
C THR A 4 8.72 19.64 -2.25
N HIS A 5 7.77 18.72 -2.46
CA HIS A 5 7.91 17.30 -2.13
C HIS A 5 7.37 16.45 -3.29
N PRO A 6 8.17 16.17 -4.33
CA PRO A 6 7.73 15.37 -5.46
C PRO A 6 7.43 13.92 -5.04
N MET A 7 6.46 13.29 -5.70
CA MET A 7 6.12 11.88 -5.54
C MET A 7 5.59 11.34 -6.86
N ASP A 8 5.91 10.08 -7.14
CA ASP A 8 5.55 9.37 -8.37
C ASP A 8 5.37 7.86 -8.09
N LEU A 9 4.66 7.15 -8.97
CA LEU A 9 4.39 5.71 -8.79
C LEU A 9 5.65 4.84 -8.81
N ARG A 10 6.72 5.24 -9.52
CA ARG A 10 7.99 4.51 -9.52
C ARG A 10 8.69 4.65 -8.17
N THR A 11 8.63 5.83 -7.56
CA THR A 11 9.12 6.07 -6.19
C THR A 11 8.30 5.29 -5.16
N MET A 12 6.97 5.34 -5.23
CA MET A 12 6.10 4.55 -4.35
C MET A 12 6.38 3.04 -4.47
N ARG A 13 6.59 2.52 -5.69
CA ARG A 13 6.96 1.11 -5.90
C ARG A 13 8.31 0.76 -5.27
N ARG A 14 9.31 1.64 -5.33
CA ARG A 14 10.60 1.43 -4.66
C ARG A 14 10.45 1.43 -3.13
N ASN A 15 9.69 2.37 -2.59
CA ASN A 15 9.37 2.45 -1.17
C ASN A 15 8.66 1.18 -0.67
N LEU A 16 7.73 0.65 -1.47
CA LEU A 16 7.07 -0.62 -1.18
C LEU A 16 8.08 -1.78 -1.16
N ALA A 17 8.91 -1.89 -2.20
CA ALA A 17 9.91 -2.95 -2.30
C ALA A 17 11.00 -2.88 -1.21
N SER A 18 11.26 -1.69 -0.66
CA SER A 18 12.21 -1.50 0.44
C SER A 18 11.59 -1.67 1.84
N GLY A 19 10.31 -2.04 1.93
CA GLY A 19 9.61 -2.20 3.21
C GLY A 19 9.25 -0.89 3.92
N ARG A 20 9.29 0.27 3.24
CA ARG A 20 8.99 1.58 3.86
C ARG A 20 7.57 1.63 4.46
N TYR A 21 6.65 0.85 3.91
CA TYR A 21 5.25 0.82 4.32
C TYR A 21 4.90 -0.37 5.24
N ASP A 22 5.87 -1.16 5.67
CA ASP A 22 5.63 -2.42 6.38
C ASP A 22 5.03 -2.24 7.77
N PHE A 23 5.18 -1.06 8.40
CA PHE A 23 4.69 -0.83 9.77
C PHE A 23 3.31 -0.16 9.79
N GLU A 24 3.09 0.77 8.87
CA GLU A 24 1.86 1.56 8.83
C GLU A 24 1.38 1.80 7.41
N LEU A 25 0.15 1.38 7.14
CA LEU A 25 -0.54 1.70 5.89
C LEU A 25 -0.74 3.22 5.71
N SER A 26 -0.65 3.99 6.81
CA SER A 26 -0.70 5.45 6.83
C SER A 26 0.41 6.07 5.95
N GLU A 27 1.59 5.46 5.88
CA GLU A 27 2.72 5.95 5.08
C GLU A 27 2.48 5.78 3.58
N PHE A 28 1.88 4.66 3.17
CA PHE A 28 1.44 4.47 1.78
C PHE A 28 0.36 5.50 1.40
N LYS A 29 -0.60 5.75 2.31
CA LYS A 29 -1.65 6.76 2.13
C LYS A 29 -1.08 8.16 1.91
N LYS A 30 -0.08 8.54 2.70
CA LYS A 30 0.59 9.84 2.61
C LYS A 30 1.21 10.03 1.23
N ASP A 31 1.97 9.04 0.74
CA ASP A 31 2.60 9.12 -0.59
C ASP A 31 1.56 9.12 -1.73
N LEU A 32 0.48 8.33 -1.63
CA LEU A 32 -0.62 8.34 -2.60
C LEU A 32 -1.28 9.71 -2.68
N LEU A 33 -1.56 10.34 -1.54
CA LEU A 33 -2.15 11.67 -1.48
C LEU A 33 -1.18 12.72 -2.01
N LEU A 34 0.11 12.63 -1.69
CA LEU A 34 1.12 13.55 -2.17
C LEU A 34 1.24 13.51 -3.70
N LEU A 35 1.29 12.31 -4.29
CA LEU A 35 1.25 12.10 -5.74
C LEU A 35 0.06 12.84 -6.37
N CYS A 36 -1.15 12.56 -5.87
CA CYS A 36 -2.37 13.07 -6.46
C CYS A 36 -2.52 14.58 -6.24
N ASN A 37 -2.21 15.08 -5.04
CA ASN A 37 -2.35 16.49 -4.70
C ASN A 37 -1.35 17.36 -5.45
N ASN A 38 -0.10 16.90 -5.63
CA ASN A 38 0.87 17.60 -6.46
C ASN A 38 0.36 17.71 -7.91
N ALA A 39 -0.14 16.62 -8.48
CA ALA A 39 -0.67 16.61 -9.84
C ALA A 39 -1.93 17.48 -9.98
N ILE A 40 -2.84 17.47 -9.01
CA ILE A 40 -4.04 18.33 -9.00
C ILE A 40 -3.66 19.80 -8.86
N TYR A 41 -2.65 20.12 -8.06
CA TYR A 41 -2.22 21.51 -7.79
C TYR A 41 -1.57 22.16 -9.01
N VAL A 42 -0.70 21.44 -9.73
CA VAL A 42 0.02 22.02 -10.88
C VAL A 42 -0.78 22.01 -12.18
N ASN A 43 -1.76 21.10 -12.31
CA ASN A 43 -2.53 20.95 -13.55
C ASN A 43 -3.88 21.66 -13.45
N GLN A 44 -4.23 22.41 -14.50
CA GLN A 44 -5.53 23.07 -14.58
C GLN A 44 -6.69 22.06 -14.57
N LYS A 45 -7.79 22.45 -13.91
CA LYS A 45 -9.04 21.69 -13.92
C LYS A 45 -9.52 21.44 -15.35
N GLY A 46 -10.06 20.25 -15.61
CA GLY A 46 -10.54 19.84 -16.93
C GLY A 46 -9.45 19.24 -17.83
N THR A 47 -8.17 19.35 -17.48
CA THR A 47 -7.11 18.61 -18.19
C THR A 47 -7.18 17.12 -17.85
N ILE A 48 -6.64 16.27 -18.74
CA ILE A 48 -6.51 14.84 -18.48
C ILE A 48 -5.68 14.58 -17.21
N TYR A 49 -4.60 15.32 -16.99
CA TYR A 49 -3.72 15.13 -15.83
C TYR A 49 -4.44 15.44 -14.51
N HIS A 50 -5.18 16.55 -14.44
CA HIS A 50 -5.97 16.88 -13.26
C HIS A 50 -7.07 15.83 -13.01
N THR A 51 -7.80 15.46 -14.07
CA THR A 51 -8.95 14.55 -13.97
C THR A 51 -8.51 13.14 -13.58
N THR A 52 -7.44 12.63 -14.19
CA THR A 52 -6.83 11.34 -13.87
C THR A 52 -6.29 11.32 -12.44
N ALA A 53 -5.59 12.37 -11.99
CA ALA A 53 -5.08 12.44 -10.62
C ALA A 53 -6.20 12.48 -9.57
N TRP A 54 -7.29 13.19 -9.86
CA TRP A 54 -8.47 13.23 -8.99
C TRP A 54 -9.16 11.86 -8.91
N LEU A 55 -9.37 11.19 -10.04
CA LEU A 55 -9.96 9.86 -10.08
C LEU A 55 -9.08 8.83 -9.36
N LEU A 56 -7.76 8.87 -9.59
CA LEU A 56 -6.80 8.02 -8.90
C LEU A 56 -6.87 8.21 -7.38
N ARG A 57 -7.00 9.46 -6.91
CA ARG A 57 -7.16 9.75 -5.48
C ARG A 57 -8.39 9.08 -4.89
N ILE A 58 -9.54 9.17 -5.57
CA ILE A 58 -10.80 8.62 -5.08
C ILE A 58 -10.77 7.09 -5.06
N VAL A 59 -10.39 6.48 -6.18
CA VAL A 59 -10.33 5.02 -6.29
C VAL A 59 -9.29 4.47 -5.31
N GLY A 60 -8.12 5.10 -5.23
CA GLY A 60 -7.05 4.72 -4.32
C GLY A 60 -7.48 4.76 -2.85
N LEU A 61 -8.14 5.84 -2.39
CA LEU A 61 -8.63 5.92 -1.01
C LEU A 61 -9.71 4.87 -0.70
N LYS A 62 -10.59 4.58 -1.66
CA LYS A 62 -11.60 3.52 -1.51
C LYS A 62 -10.96 2.14 -1.36
N LEU A 63 -9.95 1.83 -2.19
CA LEU A 63 -9.21 0.57 -2.09
C LEU A 63 -8.42 0.49 -0.79
N LEU A 64 -7.83 1.59 -0.36
CA LEU A 64 -7.10 1.65 0.90
C LEU A 64 -8.00 1.37 2.10
N GLY A 65 -9.21 1.92 2.15
CA GLY A 65 -10.16 1.63 3.24
C GLY A 65 -10.59 0.16 3.29
N LYS A 66 -10.69 -0.51 2.14
CA LYS A 66 -10.90 -1.96 2.10
C LYS A 66 -9.70 -2.72 2.66
N LEU A 67 -8.48 -2.30 2.31
CA LEU A 67 -7.25 -2.89 2.82
C LEU A 67 -7.12 -2.70 4.34
N GLU A 68 -7.42 -1.50 4.86
CA GLU A 68 -7.47 -1.22 6.31
C GLU A 68 -8.41 -2.23 7.01
N SER A 69 -9.60 -2.46 6.46
CA SER A 69 -10.57 -3.41 7.01
C SER A 69 -10.04 -4.85 7.03
N LEU A 70 -9.37 -5.30 5.95
CA LEU A 70 -8.78 -6.63 5.85
C LEU A 70 -7.60 -6.81 6.82
N VAL A 71 -6.79 -5.78 7.01
CA VAL A 71 -5.68 -5.78 7.98
C VAL A 71 -6.23 -5.86 9.41
N ASP A 72 -7.29 -5.12 9.71
CA ASP A 72 -7.91 -5.16 11.03
C ASP A 72 -8.59 -6.52 11.32
N GLU A 73 -9.19 -7.14 10.31
CA GLU A 73 -9.71 -8.51 10.41
C GLU A 73 -8.58 -9.51 10.66
N ALA A 74 -7.47 -9.40 9.91
CA ALA A 74 -6.27 -10.21 10.10
C ALA A 74 -5.68 -10.10 11.51
N ARG A 75 -5.63 -8.89 12.07
CA ARG A 75 -5.13 -8.64 13.43
C ARG A 75 -5.98 -9.32 14.50
N ARG A 76 -7.28 -9.48 14.26
CA ARG A 76 -8.21 -10.12 15.20
C ARG A 76 -8.12 -11.64 15.18
N ASP A 77 -7.68 -12.24 14.07
CA ASP A 77 -7.65 -13.69 13.89
C ASP A 77 -6.28 -14.18 13.37
N LYS A 78 -5.38 -14.46 14.32
CA LYS A 78 -4.00 -14.93 14.04
C LYS A 78 -3.97 -16.33 13.37
N ASP A 79 -5.02 -17.14 13.52
CA ASP A 79 -5.11 -18.49 12.97
C ASP A 79 -5.52 -18.50 11.49
N ILE A 80 -6.26 -17.48 11.05
CA ILE A 80 -6.46 -17.25 9.62
C ILE A 80 -5.13 -17.01 8.93
N TYR A 81 -4.19 -16.25 9.50
CA TYR A 81 -2.96 -15.88 8.77
C TYR A 81 -1.92 -17.00 8.62
N SER A 82 -1.82 -17.91 9.59
CA SER A 82 -0.92 -19.08 9.54
C SER A 82 -1.33 -20.10 8.46
N SER A 83 -2.59 -20.09 8.03
CA SER A 83 -3.10 -20.90 6.93
C SER A 83 -2.78 -20.32 5.54
N TRP A 84 -2.63 -18.99 5.42
CA TRP A 84 -2.58 -18.30 4.10
C TRP A 84 -1.16 -17.99 3.61
N MET A 85 -0.13 -18.16 4.45
CA MET A 85 1.26 -18.26 3.99
C MET A 85 1.96 -19.39 4.73
N PRO A 86 2.56 -20.37 4.02
CA PRO A 86 3.31 -21.42 4.69
C PRO A 86 4.48 -20.79 5.46
N PRO A 87 4.70 -21.16 6.72
CA PRO A 87 5.72 -20.60 7.62
C PRO A 87 7.17 -20.77 7.12
N HIS A 88 7.38 -21.35 5.94
CA HIS A 88 8.69 -21.65 5.37
C HIS A 88 9.21 -20.61 4.35
N SER A 89 8.49 -19.52 4.10
CA SER A 89 9.07 -18.44 3.27
C SER A 89 10.20 -17.72 4.02
N ILE A 90 11.31 -17.46 3.32
CA ILE A 90 12.53 -16.85 3.90
C ILE A 90 12.22 -15.48 4.52
N GLU A 91 11.35 -14.70 3.88
CA GLU A 91 10.88 -13.38 4.33
C GLU A 91 10.05 -13.47 5.62
N ALA A 92 9.12 -14.43 5.71
CA ALA A 92 8.32 -14.66 6.91
C ALA A 92 9.20 -14.99 8.13
N ASN A 93 10.21 -15.83 7.93
CA ASN A 93 11.14 -16.21 8.99
C ASN A 93 12.04 -15.05 9.42
N LEU A 94 12.49 -14.20 8.48
CA LEU A 94 13.29 -13.01 8.79
C LEU A 94 12.52 -11.98 9.63
N ILE A 95 11.25 -11.72 9.30
CA ILE A 95 10.44 -10.71 10.01
C ILE A 95 10.02 -11.26 11.39
N ARG A 96 9.68 -12.55 11.48
CA ARG A 96 9.39 -13.23 12.75
C ARG A 96 10.59 -13.21 13.71
N HIS A 97 11.81 -13.45 13.21
CA HIS A 97 13.03 -13.40 14.02
C HIS A 97 13.43 -12.00 14.50
N LYS A 98 12.93 -10.93 13.88
CA LYS A 98 13.14 -9.54 14.35
C LYS A 98 12.21 -9.12 15.50
N GLY A 99 11.31 -10.00 15.95
CA GLY A 99 10.41 -9.72 17.07
C GLY A 99 9.33 -8.68 16.78
N ASN A 100 9.04 -8.40 15.51
CA ASN A 100 8.04 -7.42 15.10
C ASN A 100 6.83 -8.12 14.44
N GLU A 101 5.91 -8.61 15.28
CA GLU A 101 4.69 -9.30 14.82
C GLU A 101 3.83 -8.39 13.93
N ASP A 102 3.72 -7.11 14.26
CA ASP A 102 2.88 -6.18 13.49
C ASP A 102 3.38 -5.99 12.05
N ALA A 103 4.70 -5.86 11.87
CA ALA A 103 5.31 -5.79 10.55
C ALA A 103 5.16 -7.10 9.77
N PHE A 104 5.21 -8.24 10.47
CA PHE A 104 4.98 -9.56 9.88
C PHE A 104 3.57 -9.68 9.30
N TYR A 105 2.54 -9.33 10.08
CA TYR A 105 1.15 -9.40 9.65
C TYR A 105 0.83 -8.36 8.56
N MET A 106 1.39 -7.17 8.62
CA MET A 106 1.20 -6.13 7.60
C MET A 106 1.85 -6.51 6.26
N HIS A 107 3.11 -6.97 6.26
CA HIS A 107 3.79 -7.44 5.05
C HIS A 107 3.01 -8.58 4.39
N LEU A 108 2.49 -9.51 5.19
CA LEU A 108 1.67 -10.63 4.75
C LEU A 108 0.33 -10.16 4.13
N ALA A 109 -0.34 -9.19 4.73
CA ALA A 109 -1.56 -8.58 4.19
C ALA A 109 -1.31 -7.90 2.84
N MET A 110 -0.23 -7.11 2.74
CA MET A 110 0.14 -6.41 1.50
C MET A 110 0.47 -7.39 0.37
N LYS A 111 1.18 -8.50 0.65
CA LYS A 111 1.46 -9.54 -0.35
C LYS A 111 0.19 -10.22 -0.87
N ARG A 112 -0.77 -10.53 0.01
CA ARG A 112 -2.06 -11.11 -0.41
C ARG A 112 -2.86 -10.15 -1.30
N CYS A 113 -2.88 -8.86 -0.96
CA CYS A 113 -3.51 -7.88 -1.83
C CYS A 113 -2.82 -7.76 -3.19
N SER A 114 -1.49 -7.88 -3.23
CA SER A 114 -0.74 -7.95 -4.49
C SER A 114 -1.08 -9.20 -5.31
N ALA A 115 -1.19 -10.37 -4.68
CA ALA A 115 -1.52 -11.64 -5.36
C ALA A 115 -2.97 -11.65 -5.89
N ALA A 116 -3.94 -11.21 -5.08
CA ALA A 116 -5.33 -11.09 -5.51
C ALA A 116 -5.51 -10.08 -6.65
N LEU A 117 -4.71 -8.99 -6.67
CA LEU A 117 -4.67 -8.06 -7.80
C LEU A 117 -4.09 -8.70 -9.07
N GLN A 118 -3.11 -9.60 -8.95
CA GLN A 118 -2.55 -10.32 -10.11
C GLN A 118 -3.55 -11.32 -10.71
N GLU A 119 -4.30 -12.04 -9.87
CA GLU A 119 -5.36 -12.95 -10.32
C GLU A 119 -6.52 -12.22 -11.00
N TYR A 120 -6.92 -11.06 -10.48
CA TYR A 120 -8.00 -10.25 -11.07
C TYR A 120 -7.65 -9.62 -12.42
N MET A 121 -6.36 -9.49 -12.74
CA MET A 121 -5.89 -8.92 -14.01
C MET A 121 -5.61 -9.97 -15.10
N GLN A 122 -5.91 -11.24 -14.85
CA GLN A 122 -5.90 -12.32 -15.86
C GLN A 122 -7.32 -12.62 -16.35
#